data_AF-A0A194QVJ1-F1
#
_entry.id   AF-A0A194QVJ1-F1
#
_cell.length_a   1.000
_cell.length_b   1.000
_cell.length_c   1.000
_cell.angle_alpha   90.00
_cell.angle_beta   90.00
_cell.angle_gamma   90.00
#
_symmetry.space_group_name_H-M   'P 1'
#
loop_
_entity.id
_entity.type
_entity.pdbx_description
1 polymer ?
#
loop_
_entity_poly.entity_id
_entity_poly.type
_entity_poly.pdbx_seq_one_letter_code
_entity_poly.pdbx_strand_id
1 'polypeptide(L)'
;MVLSYPHFLYADPIYAKGVKGMNPSVEDHRILLDIEPNTGTALRGAKRAQFNIFLRPITSITATENFNSTLTPIVWLQESVLLPEEFVDLLKNQMLMPLNLVSILLPIVIALCSVVVVVGVVIFVRAKLRNKSPSMTTTT
;
A
#
# COMPACT_ATOMS: atom_id res chain seq x y z
N MET A 1 10.42 -23.70 -19.57
CA MET A 1 10.43 -23.50 -18.10
C MET A 1 9.21 -22.66 -17.74
N VAL A 2 8.51 -22.99 -16.65
CA VAL A 2 7.28 -22.30 -16.24
C VAL A 2 7.45 -21.79 -14.81
N LEU A 3 7.12 -20.52 -14.58
CA LEU A 3 7.09 -19.91 -13.26
C LEU A 3 5.70 -20.03 -12.66
N SER A 4 5.64 -20.37 -11.37
CA SER A 4 4.41 -20.37 -10.58
C SER A 4 4.69 -19.82 -9.18
N TYR A 5 3.62 -19.61 -8.40
CA TYR A 5 3.78 -19.49 -6.95
C TYR A 5 4.23 -20.83 -6.35
N PRO A 6 4.86 -20.81 -5.15
CA PRO A 6 5.24 -22.03 -4.45
C PRO A 6 4.04 -22.95 -4.21
N HIS A 7 4.29 -24.25 -4.34
CA HIS A 7 3.30 -25.32 -4.25
C HIS A 7 2.06 -25.12 -5.14
N PHE A 8 2.22 -24.39 -6.26
CA PHE A 8 1.14 -24.05 -7.18
C PHE A 8 0.01 -23.24 -6.53
N LEU A 9 0.33 -22.39 -5.54
CA LEU A 9 -0.64 -21.45 -4.98
C LEU A 9 -1.28 -20.60 -6.10
N TYR A 10 -2.62 -20.47 -6.07
CA TYR A 10 -3.45 -19.79 -7.08
C TYR A 10 -3.48 -20.40 -8.49
N ALA A 11 -2.73 -21.48 -8.76
CA ALA A 11 -2.86 -22.21 -10.01
C ALA A 11 -4.04 -23.18 -9.95
N ASP A 12 -4.42 -23.74 -11.10
CA ASP A 12 -5.45 -24.78 -11.16
C ASP A 12 -5.06 -25.98 -10.26
N PRO A 13 -5.98 -26.51 -9.44
CA PRO A 13 -5.70 -27.64 -8.56
C PRO A 13 -5.13 -28.89 -9.26
N ILE A 14 -5.32 -29.04 -10.57
CA ILE A 14 -4.72 -30.12 -11.35
C ILE A 14 -3.19 -30.16 -11.21
N TYR A 15 -2.52 -29.01 -11.13
CA TYR A 15 -1.07 -28.93 -11.02
C TYR A 15 -0.57 -29.38 -9.64
N ALA A 16 -1.25 -28.95 -8.57
CA ALA A 16 -0.92 -29.38 -7.22
C ALA A 16 -1.22 -30.87 -7.01
N LYS A 17 -2.32 -31.40 -7.56
CA LYS A 17 -2.69 -32.82 -7.47
C LYS A 17 -1.81 -33.73 -8.32
N GLY A 18 -1.24 -33.19 -9.41
CA GLY A 18 -0.35 -33.92 -10.31
C GLY A 18 1.03 -34.24 -9.73
N VAL A 19 1.38 -33.67 -8.55
CA VAL A 19 2.67 -33.87 -7.90
C VAL A 19 2.47 -34.15 -6.40
N LYS A 20 3.01 -35.26 -5.91
CA LYS A 20 2.95 -35.60 -4.49
C LYS A 20 3.79 -34.60 -3.66
N GLY A 21 3.23 -34.14 -2.54
CA GLY A 21 3.92 -33.24 -1.60
C GLY A 21 3.64 -31.75 -1.81
N MET A 22 2.71 -31.39 -2.71
CA MET A 22 2.24 -30.01 -2.84
C MET A 22 1.28 -29.65 -1.71
N ASN A 23 1.54 -28.56 -0.99
CA ASN A 23 0.69 -28.04 0.08
C ASN A 23 0.56 -26.51 -0.05
N PRO A 24 -0.28 -25.99 -0.97
CA PRO A 24 -0.43 -24.55 -1.16
C PRO A 24 -1.02 -23.87 0.08
N SER A 25 -0.24 -23.01 0.73
CA SER A 25 -0.64 -22.17 1.86
C SER A 25 -0.56 -20.70 1.46
N VAL A 26 -1.62 -19.93 1.69
CA VAL A 26 -1.64 -18.49 1.38
C VAL A 26 -0.63 -17.73 2.25
N GLU A 27 -0.47 -18.14 3.52
CA GLU A 27 0.43 -17.43 4.44
C GLU A 27 1.90 -17.65 4.06
N ASP A 28 2.25 -18.87 3.66
CA ASP A 28 3.64 -19.24 3.39
C ASP A 28 4.06 -18.94 1.94
N HIS A 29 3.12 -18.98 0.98
CA HIS A 29 3.46 -18.99 -0.44
C HIS A 29 2.99 -17.74 -1.23
N ARG A 30 2.27 -16.80 -0.61
CA ARG A 30 1.89 -15.55 -1.29
C ARG A 30 3.11 -14.64 -1.50
N ILE A 31 3.08 -13.80 -2.53
CA ILE A 31 4.01 -12.67 -2.63
C ILE A 31 3.43 -11.52 -1.80
N LEU A 32 4.25 -10.89 -0.97
CA LEU A 32 3.85 -9.76 -0.13
C LEU A 32 4.78 -8.58 -0.35
N LEU A 33 4.21 -7.38 -0.31
CA LEU A 33 4.92 -6.12 -0.37
C LEU A 33 4.14 -5.10 0.47
N ASP A 34 4.67 -4.80 1.65
CA ASP A 34 4.11 -3.85 2.59
C ASP A 34 4.74 -2.48 2.29
N ILE A 35 3.92 -1.52 1.87
CA ILE A 35 4.35 -0.17 1.43
C ILE A 35 3.74 0.88 2.35
N GLU A 36 4.54 1.85 2.78
CA GLU A 36 4.04 3.02 3.48
C GLU A 36 3.35 3.99 2.49
N PRO A 37 2.07 4.36 2.72
CA PRO A 37 1.25 5.04 1.71
C PRO A 37 1.66 6.48 1.40
N ASN A 38 2.27 7.22 2.34
CA ASN A 38 2.60 8.63 2.12
C ASN A 38 3.93 8.81 1.37
N THR A 39 4.88 7.91 1.58
CA THR A 39 6.26 7.99 1.08
C THR A 39 6.55 6.97 -0.02
N GLY A 40 5.73 5.92 -0.14
CA GLY A 40 5.96 4.81 -1.07
C GLY A 40 7.09 3.86 -0.64
N THR A 41 7.59 4.00 0.59
CA THR A 41 8.71 3.20 1.10
C THR A 41 8.27 1.75 1.35
N ALA A 42 8.99 0.78 0.79
CA ALA A 42 8.75 -0.64 1.07
C ALA A 42 9.30 -1.00 2.46
N LEU A 43 8.41 -1.34 3.39
CA LEU A 43 8.75 -1.71 4.77
C LEU A 43 9.16 -3.18 4.87
N ARG A 44 8.44 -4.03 4.16
CA ARG A 44 8.70 -5.47 4.09
C ARG A 44 8.30 -5.99 2.73
N GLY A 45 9.10 -6.87 2.16
CA GLY A 45 8.77 -7.60 0.95
C GLY A 45 9.16 -9.07 1.09
N ALA A 46 8.32 -9.96 0.58
CA ALA A 46 8.71 -11.33 0.32
C ALA A 46 8.29 -11.70 -1.10
N LYS A 47 9.28 -11.81 -1.99
CA LYS A 47 9.10 -12.34 -3.33
C LYS A 47 9.32 -13.85 -3.28
N ARG A 48 8.39 -14.59 -3.86
CA ARG A 48 8.39 -16.05 -3.86
C ARG A 48 8.11 -16.53 -5.27
N ALA A 49 8.95 -17.42 -5.77
CA ALA A 49 8.81 -17.97 -7.12
C ALA A 49 9.19 -19.45 -7.11
N GLN A 50 8.43 -20.24 -7.87
CA GLN A 50 8.69 -21.65 -8.11
C GLN A 50 9.01 -21.88 -9.58
N PHE A 51 10.09 -22.62 -9.81
CA PHE A 51 10.59 -23.00 -11.12
C PHE A 51 10.12 -24.40 -11.44
N ASN A 52 9.40 -24.54 -12.54
CA ASN A 52 8.82 -25.81 -12.96
C ASN A 52 9.26 -26.19 -14.38
N ILE A 53 9.32 -27.49 -14.63
CA ILE A 53 9.51 -28.09 -15.95
C ILE A 53 8.32 -28.95 -16.32
N PHE A 54 7.95 -28.91 -17.60
CA PHE A 54 6.91 -29.77 -18.11
C PHE A 54 7.52 -31.13 -18.44
N LEU A 55 7.21 -32.14 -17.62
CA LEU A 55 7.60 -33.51 -17.88
C LEU A 55 6.54 -34.14 -18.77
N ARG A 56 6.99 -34.82 -19.82
CA ARG A 56 6.16 -35.61 -20.73
C ARG A 56 6.93 -36.84 -21.16
N PRO A 57 6.25 -37.96 -21.48
CA PRO A 57 6.91 -39.12 -22.02
C PRO A 57 7.47 -38.80 -23.41
N ILE A 58 8.73 -39.20 -23.65
CA ILE A 58 9.38 -39.09 -24.95
C ILE A 58 9.60 -40.51 -25.44
N THR A 59 8.96 -40.88 -26.54
CA THR A 59 8.97 -42.24 -27.12
C THR A 59 10.36 -42.75 -27.50
N SER A 60 11.35 -41.86 -27.61
CA SER A 60 12.75 -42.20 -27.92
C SER A 60 13.65 -42.33 -26.69
N ILE A 61 13.13 -42.09 -25.48
CA ILE A 61 13.90 -42.13 -24.23
C ILE A 61 13.17 -43.01 -23.22
N THR A 62 13.64 -44.25 -23.07
CA THR A 62 13.04 -45.27 -22.18
C THR A 62 12.93 -44.84 -20.72
N ALA A 63 13.84 -43.98 -20.25
CA ALA A 63 13.78 -43.41 -18.90
C ALA A 63 12.55 -42.51 -18.66
N THR A 64 11.93 -41.96 -19.71
CA THR A 64 10.79 -41.03 -19.62
C THR A 64 9.45 -41.67 -19.98
N GLU A 65 9.44 -42.92 -20.46
CA GLU A 65 8.23 -43.60 -20.92
C GLU A 65 7.17 -43.75 -19.83
N ASN A 66 7.59 -43.86 -18.57
CA ASN A 66 6.70 -43.99 -17.41
C ASN A 66 6.29 -42.64 -16.79
N PHE A 67 6.69 -41.51 -17.37
CA PHE A 67 6.34 -40.20 -16.82
C PHE A 67 4.93 -39.79 -17.25
N ASN A 68 4.13 -39.37 -16.27
CA ASN A 68 2.88 -38.68 -16.54
C ASN A 68 3.17 -37.27 -17.05
N SER A 69 2.37 -36.81 -18.01
CA SER A 69 2.43 -35.44 -18.51
C SER A 69 2.00 -34.47 -17.41
N THR A 70 2.95 -33.84 -16.73
CA THR A 70 2.69 -32.99 -15.58
C THR A 70 3.73 -31.88 -15.42
N LEU A 71 3.32 -30.80 -14.76
CA LEU A 71 4.20 -29.69 -14.43
C LEU A 71 4.92 -30.01 -13.12
N THR A 72 6.22 -30.34 -13.21
CA THR A 72 7.00 -30.78 -12.07
C THR A 72 7.84 -29.64 -11.51
N PRO A 73 7.72 -29.32 -10.22
CA PRO A 73 8.54 -28.31 -9.57
C PRO A 73 9.99 -28.82 -9.41
N ILE A 74 10.96 -27.96 -9.67
CA ILE A 74 12.38 -28.22 -9.42
C ILE A 74 12.78 -27.60 -8.09
N VAL A 75 12.53 -26.30 -7.96
CA VAL A 75 12.94 -25.50 -6.80
C VAL A 75 11.99 -24.32 -6.65
N TRP A 76 11.77 -23.90 -5.42
CA TRP A 76 11.17 -22.61 -5.11
C TRP A 76 12.14 -21.79 -4.27
N LEU A 77 12.11 -20.49 -4.47
CA LEU A 77 13.02 -19.53 -3.85
C LEU A 77 12.19 -18.44 -3.19
N GLN A 78 12.65 -17.99 -2.02
CA GLN A 78 12.13 -16.82 -1.33
C GLN A 78 13.23 -15.79 -1.20
N GLU A 79 12.94 -14.59 -1.65
CA GLU A 79 13.74 -13.40 -1.42
C GLU A 79 12.94 -12.48 -0.50
N SER A 80 13.43 -12.28 0.72
CA SER A 80 12.80 -11.41 1.72
C SER A 80 13.66 -10.18 1.98
N VAL A 81 13.02 -9.01 1.99
CA VAL A 81 13.62 -7.74 2.37
C VAL A 81 12.82 -7.18 3.54
N LEU A 82 13.52 -6.80 4.60
CA LEU A 82 12.98 -6.12 5.76
C LEU A 82 13.72 -4.80 5.89
N LEU A 83 12.98 -3.70 6.03
CA LEU A 83 13.58 -2.41 6.27
C LEU A 83 14.22 -2.42 7.68
N PRO A 84 15.54 -2.15 7.81
CA PRO A 84 16.20 -2.14 9.11
C PRO A 84 15.59 -1.09 10.06
N GLU A 85 15.63 -1.36 11.36
CA GLU A 85 15.00 -0.52 12.38
C GLU A 85 15.48 0.94 12.34
N GLU A 86 16.77 1.16 12.07
CA GLU A 86 17.35 2.50 11.91
C GLU A 86 16.64 3.34 10.82
N PHE A 87 16.32 2.71 9.69
CA PHE A 87 15.63 3.39 8.59
C PHE A 87 14.14 3.56 8.87
N VAL A 88 13.53 2.63 9.63
CA VAL A 88 12.14 2.76 10.09
C VAL A 88 12.01 3.97 11.01
N ASP A 89 12.94 4.16 11.93
CA ASP A 89 12.93 5.28 12.87
C ASP A 89 13.20 6.62 12.17
N LEU A 90 14.13 6.63 11.20
CA LEU A 90 14.34 7.80 10.34
C LEU A 90 13.08 8.16 9.55
N LEU A 91 12.44 7.19 8.91
CA LEU A 91 11.20 7.39 8.15
C LEU A 91 10.09 7.97 9.04
N LYS A 92 9.88 7.39 10.23
CA LYS A 92 8.87 7.85 11.19
C LYS A 92 9.14 9.26 11.68
N ASN A 93 10.35 9.51 12.18
CA ASN A 93 10.66 10.76 12.88
C ASN A 93 10.90 11.92 11.91
N GLN A 94 11.55 11.68 10.78
CA GLN A 94 11.92 12.75 9.85
C GLN A 94 10.87 13.02 8.78
N MET A 95 10.07 12.02 8.37
CA MET A 95 9.10 12.20 7.30
C MET A 95 7.65 12.17 7.81
N LEU A 96 7.24 11.11 8.49
CA LEU A 96 5.83 10.92 8.83
C LEU A 96 5.33 11.87 9.93
N MET A 97 6.13 12.08 10.98
CA MET A 97 5.76 12.99 12.07
C MET A 97 5.52 14.44 11.60
N PRO A 98 6.45 15.10 10.88
CA PRO A 98 6.21 16.47 10.42
C PRO A 98 5.07 16.56 9.39
N LEU A 99 4.88 15.55 8.53
CA LEU A 99 3.73 15.49 7.61
C LEU A 99 2.40 15.54 8.38
N ASN A 100 2.21 14.67 9.36
CA ASN A 100 1.00 14.67 10.18
C ASN A 100 0.83 15.96 10.97
N LEU A 101 1.92 16.51 11.51
CA LEU A 101 1.87 17.76 12.26
C LEU A 101 1.41 18.93 11.39
N VAL A 102 1.96 19.07 10.18
CA VAL A 102 1.55 20.11 9.22
C VAL A 102 0.10 19.90 8.79
N SER A 103 -0.31 18.66 8.49
CA SER A 103 -1.67 18.33 8.09
C SER A 103 -2.73 18.68 9.14
N ILE A 104 -2.38 18.67 10.43
CA ILE A 104 -3.30 19.04 11.53
C ILE A 104 -3.19 20.54 11.86
N LEU A 105 -1.97 21.08 11.93
CA LEU A 105 -1.75 22.45 12.39
C LEU A 105 -2.21 23.47 11.36
N LEU A 106 -2.01 23.19 10.07
CA LEU A 106 -2.38 24.09 8.97
C LEU A 106 -3.89 24.38 8.90
N PRO A 107 -4.81 23.40 8.96
CA PRO A 107 -6.25 23.70 8.98
C PRO A 107 -6.68 24.44 10.25
N ILE A 108 -6.04 24.20 11.41
CA ILE A 108 -6.33 24.94 12.65
C ILE A 108 -5.98 26.43 12.48
N VAL A 109 -4.80 26.72 11.92
CA VAL A 109 -4.38 28.11 11.67
C VAL A 109 -5.30 28.78 10.66
N ILE A 110 -5.68 28.10 9.58
CA ILE A 110 -6.63 28.62 8.59
C ILE A 110 -7.98 28.90 9.24
N ALA A 111 -8.49 27.99 10.06
CA ALA A 111 -9.74 28.17 10.79
C ALA A 111 -9.67 29.42 11.68
N LEU A 112 -8.60 29.58 12.46
CA LEU A 112 -8.42 30.75 13.34
C LEU A 112 -8.36 32.06 12.54
N CYS A 113 -7.58 32.10 11.46
CA CYS A 113 -7.48 33.26 10.58
C CYS A 113 -8.85 33.60 9.96
N SER A 114 -9.61 32.61 9.51
CA SER A 114 -10.95 32.83 8.94
C SER A 114 -11.92 33.44 9.97
N VAL A 115 -11.87 33.00 11.23
CA VAL A 115 -12.71 33.55 12.31
C VAL A 115 -12.38 35.02 12.56
N VAL A 116 -11.09 35.37 12.64
CA VAL A 116 -10.66 36.76 12.84
C VAL A 116 -11.12 37.67 11.71
N VAL A 117 -11.00 37.21 10.46
CA VAL A 117 -11.46 37.96 9.28
C VAL A 117 -12.98 38.18 9.34
N VAL A 118 -13.75 37.14 9.66
CA VAL A 118 -15.22 37.24 9.78
C VAL A 118 -15.62 38.25 10.86
N VAL A 119 -15.00 38.17 12.04
CA VAL A 119 -15.27 39.12 13.14
C VAL A 119 -14.93 40.55 12.73
N GLY A 120 -13.77 40.76 12.08
CA GLY A 120 -13.35 42.06 11.57
C GLY A 120 -14.34 42.65 10.57
N VAL A 121 -14.82 41.85 9.62
CA VAL A 121 -15.82 42.26 8.63
C VAL A 121 -17.15 42.61 9.32
N VAL A 122 -17.61 41.82 10.29
CA VAL A 122 -18.85 42.09 11.03
C VAL A 122 -18.78 43.42 11.78
N ILE A 123 -17.66 43.70 12.46
CA ILE A 123 -17.44 44.96 13.17
C ILE A 123 -17.44 46.13 12.19
N PHE A 124 -16.73 46.02 11.06
CA PHE A 124 -16.66 47.06 10.05
C PHE A 124 -18.03 47.40 9.44
N VAL A 125 -18.82 46.37 9.09
CA VAL A 125 -20.18 46.55 8.57
C VAL A 125 -21.07 47.24 9.61
N ARG A 126 -21.04 46.80 10.87
CA ARG A 126 -21.82 47.43 11.95
C ARG A 126 -21.42 48.90 12.18
N ALA A 127 -20.12 49.20 12.13
CA ALA A 127 -19.63 50.57 12.27
C ALA A 127 -20.10 51.48 11.12
N LYS A 128 -20.07 50.98 9.87
CA LYS A 128 -20.54 51.72 8.70
C LYS A 128 -22.06 51.95 8.72
N LEU A 129 -22.84 50.97 9.17
CA LEU A 129 -24.28 51.10 9.35
C LEU A 129 -24.64 52.13 10.45
N ARG A 130 -23.89 52.14 11.56
CA ARG A 130 -24.08 53.12 12.65
C ARG A 130 -23.75 54.55 12.22
N ASN A 131 -22.65 54.77 11.49
CA ASN A 131 -22.27 56.10 11.01
C ASN A 131 -23.23 56.69 9.96
N LYS A 132 -24.07 55.87 9.32
CA LYS A 132 -25.11 56.35 8.39
C LYS A 132 -26.38 56.85 9.11
N SER A 133 -26.48 56.69 10.43
CA SER A 133 -27.66 57.01 11.25
C SER A 133 -27.53 58.23 12.19
N PRO A 134 -26.98 59.38 11.75
CA PRO A 134 -27.31 60.65 12.40
C PRO A 134 -27.69 61.76 11.39
N SER A 135 -28.95 61.81 10.96
CA SER A 135 -29.60 63.06 10.47
C SER A 135 -31.11 62.89 10.30
N MET A 136 -31.86 62.61 11.38
CA MET A 136 -33.32 62.70 11.30
C MET A 136 -33.99 62.98 12.65
N THR A 137 -33.66 64.10 13.27
CA THR A 137 -34.45 64.82 14.29
C THR A 137 -33.68 66.14 14.50
N THR A 138 -34.18 67.30 14.10
CA THR A 138 -35.36 67.97 14.66
C THR A 138 -35.96 68.94 13.63
N THR A 139 -37.26 68.81 13.37
CA THR A 139 -38.13 69.84 12.77
C THR A 139 -38.87 70.55 13.90
N THR A 140 -39.27 71.79 13.62
CA THR A 140 -40.09 72.78 14.38
C THR A 140 -39.37 73.62 15.41
#